data_AF-A0A946MN30-F1
#
_entry.id   AF-A0A946MN30-F1
#
_cell.length_a   1.000
_cell.length_b   1.000
_cell.length_c   1.000
_cell.angle_alpha   90.00
_cell.angle_beta   90.00
_cell.angle_gamma   90.00
#
_symmetry.space_group_name_H-M   'P 1'
#
loop_
_entity.id
_entity.type
_entity.pdbx_description
1 polymer ?
#
loop_
_entity_poly.entity_id
_entity_poly.type
_entity_poly.pdbx_seq_one_letter_code
_entity_poly.pdbx_strand_id
1 'polypeptide(L)'
;LPVIVITAHARNEFASEDIKSFNAFTSGLKPRRTIEKPVTPKVLINTICQILDVESETEAVTNEGLLSEQENLVKMIQGSDSKILKQIKNLLGTD
;
A
#
# COMPACT_ATOMS: atom_id res chain seq x y z
N LEU A 1 -3.24 21.71 -3.17
CA LEU A 1 -2.60 21.34 -1.88
C LEU A 1 -2.61 19.82 -1.78
N PRO A 2 -1.48 19.14 -1.50
CA PRO A 2 -1.50 17.69 -1.29
C PRO A 2 -2.26 17.36 0.01
N VAL A 3 -3.11 16.35 -0.05
CA VAL A 3 -3.93 15.89 1.08
C VAL A 3 -3.60 14.44 1.39
N ILE A 4 -3.38 14.15 2.67
CA ILE A 4 -3.26 12.80 3.22
C ILE A 4 -4.53 12.52 4.03
N VAL A 5 -5.20 11.41 3.73
CA VAL A 5 -6.35 10.94 4.51
C VAL A 5 -5.90 9.81 5.44
N ILE A 6 -6.15 9.94 6.74
CA ILE A 6 -5.87 8.90 7.74
C ILE A 6 -7.20 8.32 8.22
N THR A 7 -7.49 7.06 7.92
CA THR A 7 -8.73 6.37 8.31
C THR A 7 -8.42 5.08 9.07
N ALA A 8 -9.40 4.58 9.84
CA ALA A 8 -9.30 3.29 10.52
C ALA A 8 -9.49 2.09 9.58
N HIS A 9 -10.16 2.31 8.44
CA HIS A 9 -10.48 1.28 7.46
C HIS A 9 -10.11 1.83 6.10
N ALA A 10 -8.91 1.54 5.59
CA ALA A 10 -8.45 2.11 4.31
C ALA A 10 -8.71 1.17 3.11
N ARG A 11 -9.00 -0.11 3.37
CA ARG A 11 -9.07 -1.18 2.35
C ARG A 11 -10.41 -1.92 2.33
N ASN A 12 -11.41 -1.37 3.00
CA ASN A 12 -12.71 -1.98 3.27
C ASN A 12 -13.80 -1.13 2.60
N GLU A 13 -15.02 -1.64 2.49
CA GLU A 13 -16.14 -0.90 1.88
C GLU A 13 -16.41 0.45 2.56
N PHE A 14 -16.20 0.53 3.88
CA PHE A 14 -16.25 1.77 4.68
C PHE A 14 -15.22 2.83 4.25
N ALA A 15 -14.04 2.41 3.77
CA ALA A 15 -13.01 3.32 3.24
C ALA A 15 -13.56 4.12 2.05
N SER A 16 -14.35 3.45 1.21
CA SER A 16 -14.91 4.05 0.00
C SER A 16 -15.97 5.10 0.32
N GLU A 17 -16.74 4.92 1.40
CA GLU A 17 -17.73 5.88 1.87
C GLU A 17 -17.06 7.10 2.52
N ASP A 18 -16.03 6.89 3.34
CA ASP A 18 -15.20 7.96 3.90
C ASP A 18 -14.54 8.79 2.80
N ILE A 19 -14.00 8.14 1.76
CA ILE A 19 -13.36 8.84 0.63
C ILE A 19 -14.40 9.58 -0.22
N LYS A 20 -15.59 9.01 -0.44
CA LYS A 20 -16.68 9.67 -1.18
C LYS A 20 -17.18 10.91 -0.44
N SER A 21 -17.44 10.80 0.86
CA SER A 21 -17.87 11.92 1.69
C SER A 21 -16.79 13.01 1.76
N PHE A 22 -15.52 12.61 1.89
CA PHE A 22 -14.39 13.54 1.83
C PHE A 22 -14.24 14.23 0.47
N ASN A 23 -14.36 13.51 -0.65
CA ASN A 23 -14.30 14.09 -1.99
C ASN A 23 -15.46 15.07 -2.26
N ALA A 24 -16.65 14.76 -1.74
CA ALA A 24 -17.81 15.65 -1.80
C ALA A 24 -17.58 16.93 -0.97
N PHE A 25 -16.90 16.83 0.18
CA PHE A 25 -16.55 17.96 1.04
C PHE A 25 -15.42 18.82 0.47
N THR A 26 -14.40 18.21 -0.13
CA THR A 26 -13.18 18.90 -0.59
C THR A 26 -13.22 19.38 -2.05
N SER A 27 -14.42 19.48 -2.63
CA SER A 27 -14.62 19.97 -4.01
C SER A 27 -13.81 19.19 -5.06
N GLY A 28 -13.70 17.87 -4.90
CA GLY A 28 -13.04 17.01 -5.89
C GLY A 28 -11.52 16.92 -5.79
N LEU A 29 -10.92 17.40 -4.70
CA LEU A 29 -9.50 17.15 -4.42
C LEU A 29 -9.30 15.68 -4.05
N LYS A 30 -8.92 14.85 -5.04
CA LYS A 30 -8.57 13.45 -4.81
C LYS A 30 -7.36 13.38 -3.85
N PRO A 31 -7.46 12.61 -2.75
CA PRO A 31 -6.32 12.40 -1.87
C PRO A 31 -5.13 11.87 -2.66
N ARG A 32 -3.94 12.46 -2.44
CA ARG A 32 -2.72 11.91 -3.05
C ARG A 32 -2.35 10.57 -2.40
N ARG A 33 -2.64 10.42 -1.10
CA ARG A 33 -2.43 9.18 -0.34
C ARG A 33 -3.47 9.00 0.77
N THR A 34 -3.81 7.75 1.01
CA THR A 34 -4.60 7.30 2.17
C THR A 34 -3.74 6.38 3.02
N ILE A 35 -3.73 6.60 4.35
CA ILE A 35 -3.00 5.80 5.34
C ILE A 35 -4.01 5.15 6.30
N GLU A 36 -3.84 3.87 6.60
CA GLU A 36 -4.65 3.15 7.57
C GLU A 36 -4.07 3.28 8.99
N LYS A 37 -4.94 3.42 9.99
CA LYS A 37 -4.53 3.36 11.41
C LYS A 37 -4.20 1.90 11.79
N PRO A 38 -3.25 1.69 12.72
CA PRO A 38 -2.49 2.68 13.47
C PRO A 38 -1.36 3.34 12.65
N VAL A 39 -1.17 4.65 12.82
CA VAL A 39 -0.13 5.41 12.11
C VAL A 39 1.14 5.43 12.93
N THR A 40 2.25 4.98 12.34
CA THR A 40 3.58 5.13 12.93
C THR A 40 4.28 6.37 12.37
N PRO A 41 5.19 7.01 13.14
CA PRO A 41 5.95 8.16 12.65
C PRO A 41 6.70 7.87 11.34
N LYS A 42 7.26 6.65 11.22
CA LYS A 42 7.96 6.19 10.01
C LYS A 42 7.07 6.22 8.77
N VAL A 43 5.84 5.70 8.87
CA VAL A 43 4.88 5.67 7.75
C VAL A 43 4.46 7.09 7.36
N LEU A 44 4.26 7.97 8.34
CA LEU A 44 3.88 9.36 8.09
C LEU A 44 5.00 10.13 7.38
N ILE A 45 6.24 10.04 7.90
CA ILE A 45 7.42 10.70 7.33
C ILE A 45 7.64 10.23 5.90
N ASN A 46 7.66 8.91 5.67
CA ASN A 46 7.84 8.37 4.32
C ASN A 46 6.75 8.84 3.35
N THR A 47 5.50 8.95 3.81
CA THR A 47 4.39 9.44 2.97
C THR A 47 4.57 10.91 2.61
N ILE A 48 5.06 11.72 3.54
CA ILE A 48 5.35 13.15 3.30
C ILE A 48 6.53 13.28 2.32
N CYS A 49 7.62 12.53 2.54
CA CYS A 49 8.77 12.47 1.63
C CYS A 49 8.35 12.12 0.20
N GLN A 50 7.49 11.11 0.02
CA GLN A 50 6.93 10.74 -1.28
C GLN A 50 6.06 11.84 -1.92
N ILE A 51 5.34 12.63 -1.12
CA ILE A 51 4.49 13.71 -1.62
C ILE A 51 5.31 14.92 -2.06
N LEU A 52 6.40 15.20 -1.34
CA LEU A 52 7.30 16.32 -1.56
C LEU A 52 8.46 15.98 -2.52
N ASP A 53 8.59 14.71 -2.90
CA ASP A 53 9.66 14.19 -3.76
C ASP A 53 11.07 14.46 -3.19
N VAL A 54 11.23 14.17 -1.90
CA VAL A 54 12.50 14.31 -1.16
C VAL A 54 12.90 12.97 -0.55
N GLU A 55 14.20 12.70 -0.47
CA GLU A 55 14.71 11.51 0.20
C GLU A 55 14.50 11.59 1.71
N SER A 56 14.12 10.47 2.33
CA SER A 56 14.04 10.38 3.78
C SER A 56 15.43 10.08 4.34
N GLU A 57 15.93 10.92 5.25
CA GLU A 57 17.20 10.67 5.98
C GLU A 57 17.19 9.33 6.78
N THR A 58 16.03 8.66 6.86
CA THR A 58 15.84 7.37 7.53
C THR A 58 15.97 6.15 6.60
N GLU A 59 16.40 6.33 5.36
CA GLU A 59 16.41 5.33 4.29
C GLU A 59 17.43 4.18 4.38
N ALA A 60 18.12 3.98 5.50
CA ALA A 60 19.17 2.95 5.53
C ALA A 60 18.72 1.50 5.76
N VAL A 61 17.42 1.15 5.96
CA VAL A 61 17.11 -0.20 6.52
C VAL A 61 15.92 -1.00 5.95
N THR A 62 15.08 -0.55 5.00
CA THR A 62 13.87 -1.40 4.71
C THR A 62 13.32 -1.52 3.29
N ASN A 63 13.74 -0.73 2.29
CA ASN A 63 13.24 -0.93 0.93
C ASN A 63 13.95 -2.06 0.18
N GLU A 64 15.22 -2.34 0.47
CA GLU A 64 15.92 -3.50 -0.11
C GLU A 64 15.34 -4.83 0.39
N GLY A 65 14.88 -4.90 1.64
CA GLY A 65 14.33 -6.13 2.23
C GLY A 65 12.96 -6.54 1.65
N LEU A 66 12.02 -5.59 1.53
CA LEU A 66 10.66 -5.88 1.03
C LEU A 66 10.63 -6.11 -0.49
N LEU A 67 11.44 -5.39 -1.26
CA LEU A 67 11.61 -5.66 -2.70
C LEU A 67 12.29 -7.02 -2.91
N SER A 68 13.30 -7.36 -2.09
CA SER A 68 13.95 -8.68 -2.11
C SER A 68 12.98 -9.81 -1.80
N GLU A 69 12.13 -9.67 -0.78
CA GLU A 69 11.14 -10.71 -0.45
C GLU A 69 10.12 -10.91 -1.57
N GLN A 70 9.62 -9.83 -2.17
CA GLN A 70 8.68 -9.92 -3.28
C GLN A 70 9.34 -10.52 -4.53
N GLU A 71 10.58 -10.14 -4.85
CA GLU A 71 11.35 -10.72 -5.95
C GLU A 71 11.68 -12.19 -5.71
N ASN A 72 11.99 -12.58 -4.48
CA ASN A 72 12.24 -13.97 -4.11
C ASN A 72 10.97 -14.81 -4.24
N LEU A 73 9.82 -14.29 -3.80
CA LEU A 73 8.53 -14.94 -4.01
C LEU A 73 8.21 -15.11 -5.50
N VAL A 74 8.46 -14.08 -6.32
CA VAL A 74 8.28 -14.16 -7.77
C VAL A 74 9.19 -15.22 -8.39
N LYS A 75 10.46 -15.29 -8.01
CA LYS A 75 11.40 -16.33 -8.49
C LYS A 75 10.97 -17.74 -8.06
N MET A 76 10.50 -17.90 -6.82
CA MET A 76 9.99 -19.19 -6.32
C MET A 76 8.76 -19.64 -7.11
N ILE A 77 7.83 -18.73 -7.39
CA ILE A 77 6.63 -19.03 -8.19
C ILE A 77 7.02 -19.38 -9.64
N GLN A 78 7.91 -18.61 -10.25
CA GLN A 78 8.37 -18.85 -11.63
C GLN A 78 9.10 -20.19 -11.79
N GLY A 79 9.83 -20.65 -10.76
CA GLY A 79 10.50 -21.95 -10.74
C GLY A 79 9.65 -23.12 -10.26
N SER A 80 8.38 -22.91 -9.89
CA SER A 80 7.51 -23.94 -9.33
C SER A 80 6.76 -24.74 -10.39
N ASP A 81 6.56 -26.03 -10.12
CA ASP A 81 5.83 -26.94 -11.00
C ASP A 81 4.33 -26.61 -11.13
N SER A 82 3.73 -27.00 -12.27
CA SER A 82 2.32 -26.72 -12.57
C SER A 82 1.31 -27.24 -11.52
N LYS A 83 1.66 -28.29 -10.77
CA LYS A 83 0.85 -28.80 -9.66
C LYS A 83 0.83 -27.83 -8.48
N ILE A 84 1.99 -27.27 -8.12
CA ILE A 84 2.13 -26.30 -7.02
C ILE A 84 1.47 -24.98 -7.42
N LEU A 85 1.66 -24.54 -8.66
CA LEU A 85 1.00 -23.34 -9.18
C LEU A 85 -0.53 -23.46 -9.15
N LYS A 86 -1.10 -24.64 -9.46
CA LYS A 86 -2.54 -24.89 -9.32
C LYS A 86 -3.00 -24.84 -7.86
N GLN A 87 -2.20 -25.33 -6.92
CA GLN A 87 -2.52 -25.22 -5.49
C GLN A 87 -2.49 -23.76 -5.03
N ILE A 88 -1.48 -22.99 -5.43
CA ILE A 88 -1.40 -21.55 -5.14
C ILE A 88 -2.61 -20.83 -5.74
N LYS A 89 -2.98 -21.13 -7.00
CA LYS A 89 -4.18 -20.58 -7.64
C LYS A 89 -5.44 -20.87 -6.83
N ASN A 90 -5.62 -22.12 -6.39
CA ASN A 90 -6.78 -22.53 -5.59
C ASN A 90 -6.82 -21.85 -4.22
N LEU A 91 -5.65 -21.61 -3.59
CA LEU A 91 -5.56 -20.90 -2.32
C LEU A 91 -5.90 -19.42 -2.43
N LEU A 92 -5.59 -18.80 -3.58
CA LEU A 92 -5.88 -17.39 -3.83
C LEU A 92 -7.35 -17.12 -4.20
N GLY A 93 -8.18 -18.16 -4.36
CA GLY A 93 -9.62 -18.04 -4.58
C GLY A 93 -10.01 -17.35 -5.89
N THR A 94 -9.07 -17.19 -6.82
CA THR A 94 -9.34 -16.71 -8.16
C THR A 94 -9.78 -17.89 -9.01
N ASP A 95 -11.09 -18.05 -9.18
CA ASP A 95 -11.68 -18.98 -10.16
C ASP A 95 -11.14 -18.71 -11.58
#